data_AF-A0A936VR96-F1
#
_entry.id   AF-A0A936VR96-F1
#
_cell.length_a   1.000
_cell.length_b   1.000
_cell.length_c   1.000
_cell.angle_alpha   90.00
_cell.angle_beta   90.00
_cell.angle_gamma   90.00
#
_symmetry.space_group_name_H-M   'P 1'
#
loop_
_entity.id
_entity.type
_entity.pdbx_description
1 polymer ?
#
loop_
_entity_poly.entity_id
_entity_poly.type
_entity_poly.pdbx_seq_one_letter_code
_entity_poly.pdbx_strand_id
1 'polypeptide(L)' 'MFRRRFTFLPAALLSATIFALAHGYSLLGFISVLWSGFLWAWIYDRTGSLIPGMVAHAVNNLLVCLTVMALLR' A
#
# COMPACT_ATOMS: atom_id res chain seq x y z
N MET A 1 -13.48 -6.46 3.45
CA MET A 1 -13.85 -7.88 3.75
C MET A 1 -13.27 -8.35 5.10
N PHE A 2 -11.96 -8.24 5.35
CA PHE A 2 -11.33 -8.71 6.60
C PHE A 2 -11.76 -7.97 7.88
N ARG A 3 -12.07 -6.67 7.81
CA ARG A 3 -12.52 -5.88 8.97
C ARG A 3 -13.85 -6.35 9.59
N ARG A 4 -14.64 -7.17 8.86
CA ARG A 4 -15.88 -7.77 9.37
C ARG A 4 -15.64 -8.95 10.31
N ARG A 5 -14.44 -9.53 10.30
CA ARG A 5 -14.08 -10.73 11.10
C ARG A 5 -12.89 -10.50 12.04
N PHE A 6 -12.11 -9.45 11.82
CA PHE A 6 -10.86 -9.21 12.52
C PHE A 6 -10.74 -7.75 13.02
N THR A 7 -9.96 -7.56 14.09
CA THR A 7 -9.50 -6.24 14.53
C THR A 7 -8.59 -5.60 13.46
N PHE A 8 -8.34 -4.29 13.57
CA PHE A 8 -7.67 -3.53 12.51
C PHE A 8 -6.32 -4.15 12.11
N LEU A 9 -5.46 -4.44 13.09
CA LEU A 9 -4.09 -4.86 12.86
C LEU A 9 -3.98 -6.15 12.00
N PRO A 10 -4.62 -7.28 12.37
CA PRO A 10 -4.59 -8.48 11.54
C PRO A 10 -5.27 -8.30 10.18
N ALA A 11 -6.34 -7.50 10.09
CA ALA A 11 -7.00 -7.21 8.82
C ALA A 11 -6.10 -6.41 7.87
N ALA A 12 -5.40 -5.40 8.39
CA ALA A 12 -4.49 -4.55 7.65
C ALA A 12 -3.24 -5.31 7.19
N LEU A 13 -2.62 -6.09 8.09
CA LEU A 13 -1.44 -6.89 7.76
C LEU A 13 -1.74 -7.97 6.70
N LEU A 14 -2.88 -8.67 6.83
CA LEU A 14 -3.25 -9.68 5.84
C LEU A 14 -3.55 -9.05 4.48
N SER A 15 -4.29 -7.94 4.46
CA SER A 15 -4.60 -7.21 3.23
C SER A 15 -3.33 -6.66 2.57
N ALA A 16 -2.43 -6.05 3.35
CA ALA A 16 -1.17 -5.51 2.85
C ALA A 16 -0.24 -6.61 2.34
N THR A 17 -0.18 -7.76 3.03
CA THR A 17 0.63 -8.90 2.61
C THR A 17 0.16 -9.46 1.27
N ILE A 18 -1.15 -9.69 1.10
CA ILE A 18 -1.71 -10.18 -0.18
C ILE A 18 -1.41 -9.16 -1.29
N PHE A 19 -1.59 -7.88 -1.01
CA PHE A 19 -1.28 -6.80 -1.96
C PHE A 19 0.20 -6.79 -2.37
N ALA A 20 1.12 -6.86 -1.41
CA ALA A 20 2.56 -6.86 -1.67
C ALA A 20 3.03 -8.11 -2.43
N LEU A 21 2.48 -9.29 -2.11
CA LEU A 21 2.78 -10.53 -2.83
C LEU A 21 2.39 -10.44 -4.31
N ALA A 22 1.26 -9.81 -4.62
CA ALA A 22 0.79 -9.65 -6.00
C ALA A 22 1.72 -8.77 -6.87
N HIS A 23 2.61 -7.98 -6.28
CA HIS A 23 3.55 -7.13 -7.04
C HIS A 23 4.78 -7.90 -7.55
N GLY A 24 5.09 -9.07 -6.98
CA GLY A 24 6.20 -9.92 -7.45
C GLY A 24 7.59 -9.28 -7.35
N TYR A 25 7.78 -8.32 -6.44
CA TYR A 25 9.07 -7.63 -6.26
C TYR A 25 10.09 -8.44 -5.45
N SER A 26 11.34 -7.97 -5.47
CA SER A 26 12.39 -8.43 -4.56
C SER A 26 12.01 -8.18 -3.09
N LEU A 27 12.73 -8.78 -2.13
CA LEU A 27 12.43 -8.62 -0.71
C LEU A 27 12.32 -7.15 -0.27
N LEU A 28 13.19 -6.28 -0.76
CA LEU A 28 13.15 -4.84 -0.45
C LEU A 28 11.91 -4.17 -1.06
N GLY A 29 11.59 -4.47 -2.32
CA GLY A 29 10.38 -3.95 -2.96
C GLY A 29 9.10 -4.47 -2.30
N PHE A 30 9.10 -5.72 -1.87
CA PHE A 30 8.02 -6.33 -1.09
C PHE A 30 7.80 -5.58 0.22
N ILE A 31 8.85 -5.33 1.02
CA ILE A 31 8.74 -4.59 2.28
C ILE A 31 8.21 -3.17 2.04
N SER A 32 8.66 -2.51 0.95
CA SER A 32 8.18 -1.18 0.59
C SER A 32 6.68 -1.17 0.25
N VAL A 33 6.20 -2.12 -0.54
CA VAL A 33 4.78 -2.22 -0.92
C VAL A 33 3.92 -2.69 0.26
N LEU A 34 4.45 -3.57 1.12
CA LEU A 34 3.79 -4.01 2.35
C LEU A 34 3.53 -2.80 3.26
N TRP A 35 4.55 -1.97 3.45
CA TRP A 35 4.46 -0.76 4.26
C TRP A 35 3.44 0.23 3.72
N SER A 36 3.47 0.50 2.41
CA SER A 36 2.51 1.42 1.79
C SER A 36 1.08 0.86 1.86
N GLY A 37 0.88 -0.44 1.56
CA GLY A 37 -0.41 -1.12 1.70
C GLY A 37 -0.99 -1.04 3.10
N PHE A 38 -0.15 -1.20 4.13
CA PHE A 38 -0.56 -1.02 5.53
C PHE A 38 -0.98 0.42 5.82
N LEU A 39 -0.24 1.41 5.32
CA LEU A 39 -0.56 2.83 5.49
C LEU A 39 -1.91 3.19 4.85
N TRP A 40 -2.19 2.68 3.64
CA TRP A 40 -3.48 2.90 2.98
C TRP A 40 -4.65 2.28 3.75
N ALA A 41 -4.45 1.06 4.29
CA ALA A 41 -5.43 0.41 5.15
C ALA A 41 -5.67 1.20 6.44
N TRP A 42 -4.63 1.78 7.04
CA TRP A 42 -4.73 2.65 8.21
C TRP A 42 -5.52 3.93 7.91
N ILE A 43 -5.23 4.61 6.80
CA ILE A 43 -5.96 5.80 6.37
C ILE A 43 -7.44 5.47 6.17
N TYR A 44 -7.76 4.33 5.55
CA TYR A 44 -9.14 3.88 5.41
C TYR A 44 -9.81 3.64 6.77
N ASP A 45 -9.14 2.99 7.74
CA ASP A 45 -9.71 2.74 9.07
C ASP A 45 -10.00 4.04 9.83
N ARG A 46 -9.22 5.11 9.59
CA ARG A 46 -9.41 6.43 10.21
C ARG A 46 -10.47 7.28 9.52
N THR A 47 -10.61 7.17 8.20
CA THR A 47 -11.45 8.07 7.39
C THR A 47 -12.78 7.44 6.94
N GLY A 48 -12.87 6.11 6.95
CA GLY A 48 -13.99 5.37 6.34
C GLY A 48 -14.07 5.51 4.82
N SER A 49 -13.11 6.19 4.17
CA SER A 49 -13.10 6.48 2.74
C SER A 49 -11.88 5.85 2.06
N LEU A 50 -12.10 5.32 0.86
CA LEU A 50 -11.03 4.78 0.02
C LEU A 50 -10.28 5.89 -0.73
N ILE A 51 -10.91 7.05 -0.95
CA ILE A 51 -10.34 8.13 -1.78
C ILE A 51 -8.98 8.59 -1.27
N PRO A 52 -8.77 8.89 0.03
CA PRO A 52 -7.47 9.33 0.51
C PRO A 52 -6.37 8.30 0.28
N GLY A 53 -6.67 7.01 0.46
CA GLY A 53 -5.73 5.91 0.19
C GLY A 53 -5.41 5.77 -1.31
N MET A 54 -6.42 5.90 -2.18
CA MET A 54 -6.21 5.87 -3.63
C MET A 54 -5.35 7.04 -4.12
N VAL A 55 -5.61 8.25 -3.63
CA VAL A 55 -4.82 9.45 -3.97
C VAL A 55 -3.38 9.26 -3.52
N ALA A 56 -3.16 8.82 -2.27
CA ALA A 56 -1.82 8.64 -1.74
C ALA A 56 -1.05 7.53 -2.46
N HIS A 57 -1.73 6.44 -2.88
CA HIS A 57 -1.13 5.41 -3.72
C HIS A 57 -0.76 5.95 -5.12
N ALA A 58 -1.64 6.71 -5.76
CA ALA A 58 -1.37 7.31 -7.07
C ALA A 58 -0.18 8.29 -7.01
N VAL A 59 -0.10 9.11 -5.96
CA VAL A 59 1.04 10.01 -5.72
C VAL A 59 2.33 9.21 -5.52
N ASN A 60 2.28 8.12 -4.75
CA ASN A 60 3.45 7.25 -4.57
C ASN A 60 3.96 6.69 -5.91
N ASN A 61 3.05 6.18 -6.75
CA ASN A 61 3.41 5.68 -8.08
C ASN A 61 4.01 6.77 -8.97
N LEU A 62 3.43 7.98 -8.95
CA LEU A 62 3.96 9.13 -9.68
C LEU A 62 5.40 9.45 -9.27
N LEU A 63 5.67 9.51 -7.96
CA LEU A 63 7.01 9.79 -7.43
C LEU A 63 8.02 8.70 -7.82
N VAL A 64 7.62 7.43 -7.80
CA VAL A 64 8.46 6.32 -8.27
C VAL A 64 8.78 6.48 -9.76
N CYS A 65 7.78 6.74 -10.60
CA CYS A 65 8.00 6.97 -12.03
C CYS A 65 8.94 8.15 -12.29
N LEU A 66 8.73 9.29 -11.61
CA LEU A 66 9.61 10.45 -11.71
C LEU A 66 11.05 10.12 -11.28
N THR A 67 11.22 9.35 -10.21
CA THR A 67 12.53 8.92 -9.72
C THR A 67 13.23 8.01 -10.73
N VAL A 68 12.52 7.04 -11.30
CA VAL A 68 13.05 6.14 -12.33
C VAL A 68 13.46 6.94 -13.58
N MET A 69 12.60 7.84 -14.08
CA MET A 69 12.94 8.71 -15.21
C MET A 69 14.14 9.62 -14.90
N ALA A 70 14.26 10.11 -13.66
CA ALA A 70 15.39 10.93 -13.23
C ALA A 70 16.71 10.16 -13.10
N LEU A 71 16.67 8.84 -12.86
CA LEU A 71 17.85 7.98 -12.77
C LEU A 71 18.26 7.38 -14.12
N LEU A 72 17.33 7.27 -15.07
CA LEU A 72 17.56 6.73 -16.42
C LEU A 72 17.89 7.79 -17.48
N ARG A 73 17.96 9.07 -17.09
CA ARG A 73 18.49 10.16 -17.93
C ARG A 73 20.02 10.17 -17.88
#